data_AF-A0A3M1E6U3-F1
#
_entry.id   AF-A0A3M1E6U3-F1
#
_cell.length_a   1.000
_cell.length_b   1.000
_cell.length_c   1.000
_cell.angle_alpha   90.00
_cell.angle_beta   90.00
_cell.angle_gamma   90.00
#
_symmetry.space_group_name_H-M   'P 1'
#
loop_
_entity.id
_entity.type
_entity.pdbx_description
1 polymer ?
#
loop_
_entity_poly.entity_id
_entity_poly.type
_entity_poly.pdbx_seq_one_letter_code
_entity_poly.pdbx_strand_id
1 'polypeptide(L)'
;MKGYEQARGEILDWLAQTLQIPVEEIDLHKPLTEIGLDSLDAVHMIATIESIIGRELPEDIIQRVSCLEDVFDMMRERMAAA
;
A
#
# COMPACT_ATOMS: atom_id res chain seq x y z
N MET A 1 6.78 17.67 2.55
CA MET A 1 6.70 16.20 2.59
C MET A 1 5.34 15.82 3.11
N LYS A 2 4.66 14.89 2.43
CA LYS A 2 3.37 14.37 2.87
C LYS A 2 3.58 13.53 4.14
N GLY A 3 2.71 13.62 5.13
CA GLY A 3 2.80 12.83 6.36
C GLY A 3 2.30 11.40 6.17
N TYR A 4 2.75 10.46 7.02
CA TYR A 4 2.33 9.05 6.97
C TYR A 4 0.80 8.88 6.97
N GLU A 5 0.09 9.54 7.88
CA GLU A 5 -1.37 9.46 7.97
C GLU A 5 -2.07 9.91 6.68
N GLN A 6 -1.54 10.95 6.03
CA GLN A 6 -2.11 11.45 4.78
C GLN A 6 -1.79 10.50 3.60
N ALA A 7 -0.63 9.85 3.59
CA ALA A 7 -0.29 8.83 2.60
C ALA A 7 -1.13 7.57 2.77
N ARG A 8 -1.29 7.10 4.02
CA ARG A 8 -2.13 5.95 4.38
C ARG A 8 -3.59 6.16 3.97
N GLY A 9 -4.15 7.33 4.25
CA GLY A 9 -5.52 7.67 3.86
C GLY A 9 -5.75 7.58 2.35
N GLU A 10 -4.88 8.19 1.54
CA GLU A 10 -5.03 8.16 0.08
C GLU A 10 -4.88 6.75 -0.51
N ILE A 11 -4.04 5.89 0.07
CA ILE A 11 -3.93 4.48 -0.36
C ILE A 11 -5.22 3.72 -0.03
N LEU A 12 -5.78 3.90 1.16
CA LEU A 12 -7.03 3.27 1.55
C LEU A 12 -8.21 3.73 0.68
N ASP A 13 -8.29 5.03 0.40
CA ASP A 13 -9.32 5.58 -0.48
C ASP A 13 -9.22 5.02 -1.90
N TRP A 14 -7.98 4.92 -2.42
CA TRP A 14 -7.74 4.31 -3.73
C TRP A 14 -8.13 2.83 -3.75
N LEU A 15 -7.77 2.06 -2.72
CA LEU A 15 -8.14 0.65 -2.60
C LEU A 15 -9.64 0.44 -2.50
N ALA A 16 -10.34 1.24 -1.68
CA ALA A 16 -11.79 1.20 -1.56
C ALA A 16 -12.47 1.43 -2.93
N GLN A 17 -11.96 2.39 -3.70
CA GLN A 17 -12.43 2.65 -5.07
C GLN A 17 -12.11 1.50 -6.03
N THR A 18 -10.91 0.92 -5.96
CA THR A 18 -10.53 -0.21 -6.84
C THR A 18 -11.36 -1.47 -6.53
N LEU A 19 -11.53 -1.78 -5.25
CA LEU A 19 -12.22 -2.97 -4.77
C LEU A 19 -13.75 -2.82 -4.72
N GLN A 20 -14.27 -1.59 -4.87
CA GLN A 20 -15.68 -1.26 -4.75
C GLN A 20 -16.29 -1.67 -3.39
N ILE A 21 -15.49 -1.51 -2.32
CA ILE A 21 -15.91 -1.75 -0.93
C ILE A 21 -15.57 -0.53 -0.06
N PRO A 22 -16.28 -0.31 1.06
CA PRO A 22 -15.91 0.71 2.04
C PRO A 22 -14.50 0.49 2.61
N VAL A 23 -13.82 1.56 3.01
CA VAL A 23 -12.48 1.50 3.63
C VAL A 23 -12.48 0.61 4.87
N GLU A 24 -13.58 0.61 5.62
CA GLU A 24 -13.76 -0.17 6.85
C GLU A 24 -13.86 -1.69 6.59
N GLU A 25 -14.17 -2.09 5.36
CA GLU A 25 -14.25 -3.49 4.94
C GLU A 25 -12.93 -4.02 4.37
N ILE A 26 -11.92 -3.16 4.20
CA ILE A 26 -10.59 -3.58 3.73
C ILE A 26 -9.86 -4.30 4.87
N ASP A 27 -9.66 -5.61 4.69
CA ASP A 27 -8.83 -6.41 5.59
C ASP A 27 -7.34 -6.19 5.27
N LEU A 28 -6.64 -5.52 6.19
CA LEU A 28 -5.22 -5.18 6.05
C LEU A 28 -4.28 -6.38 6.14
N HIS A 29 -4.72 -7.45 6.79
CA HIS A 29 -3.91 -8.65 7.04
C HIS A 29 -4.14 -9.75 6.02
N LYS A 30 -5.16 -9.57 5.16
CA LYS A 30 -5.44 -10.53 4.11
C LYS A 30 -4.31 -10.52 3.06
N PRO A 31 -3.90 -11.70 2.55
CA PRO A 31 -2.91 -11.74 1.47
C PRO A 31 -3.36 -10.89 0.29
N LEU A 32 -2.45 -10.12 -0.32
CA LEU A 32 -2.76 -9.23 -1.45
C LEU A 32 -3.46 -9.99 -2.60
N THR A 33 -3.07 -11.24 -2.82
CA THR A 33 -3.67 -12.14 -3.83
C THR A 33 -5.14 -12.50 -3.55
N GLU A 34 -5.58 -12.45 -2.30
CA GLU A 34 -6.95 -12.80 -1.90
C GLU A 34 -7.90 -11.61 -1.81
N ILE A 35 -7.37 -10.38 -1.91
CA ILE A 35 -8.17 -9.15 -1.93
C ILE A 35 -8.62 -8.80 -3.35
N GLY A 36 -8.29 -9.63 -4.35
CA GLY A 36 -8.66 -9.43 -5.74
C GLY A 36 -7.63 -8.66 -6.56
N LEU A 37 -6.43 -8.41 -6.01
CA LEU A 37 -5.31 -7.84 -6.73
C LEU A 37 -4.56 -8.96 -7.41
N ASP A 38 -4.69 -9.08 -8.72
CA ASP A 38 -3.88 -10.02 -9.49
C ASP A 38 -2.44 -9.49 -9.68
N SER A 39 -1.59 -10.24 -10.38
CA SER A 39 -0.18 -9.89 -10.60
C SER A 39 0.02 -8.54 -11.32
N LEU A 40 -0.99 -8.02 -12.03
CA LEU A 40 -0.94 -6.70 -12.68
C LEU A 40 -1.26 -5.58 -11.68
N ASP A 41 -2.20 -5.85 -10.77
CA ASP A 41 -2.63 -4.90 -9.74
C ASP A 41 -1.58 -4.70 -8.64
N ALA A 42 -0.79 -5.73 -8.33
CA ALA A 42 0.30 -5.61 -7.36
C ALA A 42 1.40 -4.64 -7.83
N VAL A 43 1.80 -4.70 -9.09
CA VAL A 43 2.79 -3.77 -9.68
C VAL A 43 2.20 -2.35 -9.73
N HIS A 44 0.93 -2.21 -10.11
CA HIS A 44 0.26 -0.93 -10.14
C HIS A 44 0.12 -0.31 -8.73
N MET A 45 -0.16 -1.13 -7.73
CA MET A 45 -0.19 -0.72 -6.32
C MET A 45 1.16 -0.18 -5.88
N ILE A 46 2.25 -0.92 -6.11
CA ILE A 46 3.60 -0.49 -5.76
C ILE A 46 3.92 0.86 -6.41
N ALA A 47 3.69 1.00 -7.72
CA ALA A 47 3.90 2.26 -8.42
C ALA A 47 3.04 3.42 -7.87
N THR A 48 1.79 3.13 -7.47
CA THR A 48 0.89 4.10 -6.84
C THR A 48 1.41 4.55 -5.48
N ILE A 49 1.87 3.62 -4.65
CA ILE A 49 2.47 3.90 -3.34
C ILE A 49 3.72 4.76 -3.52
N GLU A 50 4.63 4.38 -4.43
CA GLU A 50 5.85 5.12 -4.74
C GLU A 50 5.55 6.56 -5.18
N SER A 51 4.53 6.74 -6.02
CA SER A 51 4.03 8.05 -6.44
C SER A 51 3.49 8.86 -5.25
N ILE A 52 2.70 8.23 -4.37
CA ILE A 52 2.11 8.88 -3.18
C ILE A 52 3.19 9.32 -2.18
N ILE A 53 4.22 8.51 -1.94
CA ILE A 53 5.32 8.82 -1.02
C ILE A 53 6.43 9.65 -1.68
N GLY A 54 6.43 9.72 -3.02
CA GLY A 54 7.42 10.42 -3.84
C GLY A 54 8.80 9.76 -3.83
N ARG A 55 8.89 8.44 -3.64
CA ARG A 55 10.14 7.66 -3.53
C ARG A 55 9.92 6.23 -4.00
N GLU A 56 10.94 5.65 -4.62
CA GLU A 56 10.94 4.23 -5.01
C GLU A 56 11.08 3.30 -3.80
N LEU A 57 10.43 2.16 -3.88
CA LEU A 57 10.50 1.09 -2.89
C LEU A 57 11.61 0.10 -3.26
N PRO A 58 12.50 -0.25 -2.31
CA PRO A 58 13.53 -1.25 -2.56
C PRO A 58 12.94 -2.63 -2.87
N GLU A 59 13.56 -3.35 -3.82
CA GLU A 59 13.07 -4.65 -4.29
C GLU A 59 13.03 -5.73 -3.19
N ASP A 60 13.97 -5.69 -2.24
CA ASP A 60 13.96 -6.59 -1.07
C ASP A 60 12.73 -6.41 -0.19
N ILE A 61 12.13 -5.22 -0.21
CA ILE A 61 10.89 -4.96 0.52
C ILE A 61 9.67 -5.39 -0.29
N ILE A 62 9.64 -5.09 -1.58
CA ILE A 62 8.55 -5.52 -2.48
C ILE A 62 8.34 -7.03 -2.38
N GLN A 63 9.42 -7.81 -2.30
CA GLN A 63 9.37 -9.27 -2.16
C GLN A 63 8.87 -9.76 -0.80
N ARG A 64 8.90 -8.91 0.24
CA ARG A 64 8.46 -9.27 1.61
C ARG A 64 7.00 -8.92 1.86
N VAL A 65 6.44 -8.00 1.07
CA VAL A 65 5.04 -7.59 1.20
C VAL A 65 4.13 -8.77 0.87
N SER A 66 3.36 -9.20 1.86
CA SER A 66 2.37 -10.27 1.73
C SER A 66 0.94 -9.74 1.86
N CYS A 67 0.76 -8.70 2.69
CA CYS A 67 -0.51 -8.02 2.93
C CYS A 67 -0.33 -6.50 2.96
N LEU A 68 -1.44 -5.77 3.08
CA LEU A 68 -1.42 -4.31 3.09
C LEU A 68 -0.80 -3.73 4.37
N GLU A 69 -0.90 -4.45 5.49
CA GLU A 69 -0.24 -4.05 6.73
C GLU A 69 1.29 -4.01 6.56
N ASP A 70 1.90 -4.97 5.85
CA ASP A 70 3.34 -4.98 5.57
C ASP A 70 3.78 -3.72 4.81
N VAL A 71 2.93 -3.24 3.89
CA VAL A 71 3.15 -1.98 3.15
C VAL A 71 3.12 -0.80 4.11
N PHE A 72 2.13 -0.74 5.00
CA PHE A 72 1.98 0.38 5.92
C PHE A 72 3.07 0.43 6.98
N ASP A 73 3.53 -0.71 7.47
CA ASP A 73 4.66 -0.80 8.38
C ASP A 73 5.95 -0.32 7.71
N MET A 74 6.24 -0.80 6.49
CA MET A 74 7.36 -0.31 5.68
C MET A 74 7.29 1.22 5.48
N MET A 75 6.12 1.73 5.09
CA MET A 75 5.95 3.18 4.87
C MET A 75 6.25 3.97 6.15
N ARG A 76 5.76 3.48 7.30
CA ARG A 76 5.99 4.13 8.59
C ARG A 76 7.47 4.19 8.93
N GLU A 77 8.19 3.08 8.78
CA GLU A 77 9.63 3.02 9.02
C GLU A 77 10.41 3.99 8.11
N ARG A 78 10.08 4.02 6.82
CA ARG A 78 10.80 4.83 5.82
C ARG A 78 10.50 6.32 5.91
N MET A 79 9.26 6.68 6.23
CA MET A 79 8.87 8.08 6.39
C MET A 79 9.34 8.65 7.74
N ALA A 80 9.52 7.82 8.77
CA ALA A 80 10.09 8.23 10.05
C ALA A 80 11.63 8.39 10.00
N ALA A 81 12.31 7.67 9.10
CA ALA A 81 13.75 7.75 8.90
C ALA A 81 14.20 8.92 7.99
N ALA A 82 13.28 9.83 7.63
CA ALA A 82 13.46 10.90 6.64
C ALA A 82 13.26 12.29 7.26
#